data_AF-A0A6A3YR16-F1
#
_entry.id   AF-A0A6A3YR16-F1
#
_cell.length_a   1.000
_cell.length_b   1.000
_cell.length_c   1.000
_cell.angle_alpha   90.00
_cell.angle_beta   90.00
_cell.angle_gamma   90.00
#
_symmetry.space_group_name_H-M   'P 1'
#
loop_
_entity.id
_entity.type
_entity.pdbx_description
1 polymer ?
#
loop_
_entity_poly.entity_id
_entity_poly.type
_entity_poly.pdbx_seq_one_letter_code
_entity_poly.pdbx_strand_id
1 'polypeptide(L)'
;MTARYKPELTKFMSFKDDVEYSNDRVFTPEELLRITPDHLCRWMNQQAYGDPDPSEVMRPVHRRSNTLEFSKKAISSFMPRINSTWDPVTVRGNPTRSDAVNKLIKKVKKFEVRREGSKSKARRASEIEEFMSLLLLVRAHWGRDDTAYMVGIRQLFTEYSVFLNAPLSDAVV
;
A
#
# COMPACT_ATOMS: atom_id res chain seq x y z
N MET A 1 12.94 -3.45 -7.06
CA MET A 1 11.64 -3.52 -6.36
C MET A 1 11.74 -3.64 -4.84
N THR A 2 12.94 -3.79 -4.25
CA THR A 2 13.18 -4.07 -2.81
C THR A 2 13.33 -2.83 -1.92
N ALA A 3 13.68 -1.66 -2.49
CA ALA A 3 13.94 -0.45 -1.72
C ALA A 3 12.75 0.00 -0.84
N ARG A 4 11.51 -0.14 -1.34
CA ARG A 4 10.30 0.22 -0.58
C ARG A 4 10.04 -0.68 0.62
N TYR A 5 10.47 -1.95 0.56
CA TYR A 5 10.22 -2.95 1.60
C TYR A 5 11.34 -3.02 2.63
N LYS A 6 12.54 -2.55 2.29
CA LYS A 6 13.73 -2.60 3.16
C LYS A 6 13.50 -1.94 4.53
N PRO A 7 12.90 -0.74 4.64
CA PRO A 7 12.67 -0.12 5.95
C PRO A 7 11.80 -0.97 6.88
N GLU A 8 10.87 -1.71 6.31
CA GLU A 8 9.97 -2.57 7.08
C GLU A 8 10.69 -3.82 7.60
N LEU A 9 11.56 -4.42 6.77
CA LEU A 9 12.45 -5.50 7.20
C LEU A 9 13.40 -5.01 8.30
N THR A 10 14.02 -3.84 8.14
CA THR A 10 14.95 -3.28 9.13
C THR A 10 14.27 -3.08 10.48
N LYS A 11 13.05 -2.54 10.51
CA LYS A 11 12.26 -2.39 11.76
C LYS A 11 11.96 -3.73 12.43
N PHE A 12 11.58 -4.73 11.64
CA PHE A 12 11.32 -6.07 12.15
C PHE A 12 12.59 -6.70 12.74
N MET A 13 13.70 -6.67 12.00
CA MET A 13 14.98 -7.22 12.47
C MET A 13 15.48 -6.49 13.71
N SER A 14 15.32 -5.16 13.76
CA SER A 14 15.70 -4.36 14.93
C SER A 14 14.91 -4.77 16.17
N PHE A 15 13.61 -5.01 16.03
CA PHE A 15 12.78 -5.52 17.12
C PHE A 15 13.15 -6.96 17.53
N LYS A 16 13.46 -7.83 16.57
CA LYS A 16 13.80 -9.23 16.84
C LYS A 16 15.11 -9.35 17.60
N ASP A 17 16.12 -8.59 17.19
CA ASP A 17 17.49 -8.68 17.73
C ASP A 17 17.74 -7.68 18.87
N ASP A 18 16.77 -6.81 19.17
CA ASP A 18 16.86 -5.72 20.14
C ASP A 18 18.05 -4.78 19.87
N VAL A 19 18.29 -4.50 18.58
CA VAL A 19 19.41 -3.68 18.09
C VAL A 19 18.89 -2.70 17.05
N GLU A 20 19.32 -1.44 17.10
CA GLU A 20 18.97 -0.47 16.08
C GLU A 20 19.86 -0.63 14.83
N TYR A 21 19.27 -1.13 13.74
CA TYR A 21 19.97 -1.26 12.46
C TYR A 21 19.82 -0.01 11.58
N SER A 22 20.90 0.39 10.92
CA SER A 22 20.83 1.39 9.85
C SER A 22 19.96 0.90 8.68
N ASN A 23 19.27 1.82 8.00
CA ASN A 23 18.51 1.54 6.78
C ASN A 23 19.40 0.99 5.64
N ASP A 24 20.71 1.21 5.70
CA ASP A 24 21.65 0.71 4.71
C ASP A 24 22.08 -0.74 4.96
N ARG A 25 21.81 -1.28 6.16
CA ARG A 25 22.14 -2.66 6.52
C ARG A 25 21.57 -3.65 5.50
N VAL A 26 22.41 -4.57 5.06
CA VAL A 26 22.02 -5.73 4.25
C VAL A 26 22.07 -6.95 5.16
N PHE A 27 20.97 -7.68 5.24
CA PHE A 27 20.86 -8.90 6.03
C PHE A 27 21.31 -10.10 5.20
N THR A 28 22.09 -11.00 5.80
CA THR A 28 22.58 -12.19 5.10
C THR A 28 21.48 -13.27 5.02
N PRO A 29 21.54 -14.19 4.04
CA PRO A 29 20.59 -15.29 3.95
C PRO A 29 20.50 -16.12 5.24
N GLU A 30 21.61 -16.30 5.96
CA GLU A 30 21.68 -17.04 7.21
C GLU A 30 20.91 -16.33 8.32
N GLU A 31 21.04 -15.00 8.43
CA GLU A 31 20.25 -14.19 9.36
C GLU A 31 18.74 -14.33 9.05
N LEU A 32 18.37 -14.29 7.78
CA LEU A 32 16.97 -14.40 7.34
C LEU A 32 16.40 -15.80 7.57
N LEU A 33 17.21 -16.86 7.47
CA LEU A 33 16.78 -18.23 7.76
C LEU A 33 16.52 -18.51 9.24
N ARG A 34 17.07 -17.69 10.15
CA ARG A 34 16.78 -17.77 11.60
C ARG A 34 15.43 -17.16 11.98
N ILE A 35 14.73 -16.52 11.06
CA ILE A 35 13.41 -15.94 11.33
C ILE A 35 12.38 -17.06 11.45
N THR A 36 11.66 -17.07 12.57
CA THR A 36 10.57 -17.99 12.83
C THR A 36 9.23 -17.26 12.75
N PRO A 37 8.11 -17.99 12.59
CA PRO A 37 6.78 -17.42 12.72
C PRO A 37 6.52 -16.71 14.05
N ASP A 38 7.12 -17.20 15.14
CA ASP A 38 6.94 -16.63 16.47
C ASP A 38 7.47 -15.19 16.55
N HIS A 39 8.67 -14.94 16.01
CA HIS A 39 9.22 -13.58 15.91
C HIS A 39 8.27 -12.64 15.17
N LEU A 40 7.67 -13.11 14.07
CA LEU A 40 6.71 -12.32 13.28
C LEU A 40 5.42 -12.07 14.07
N CYS A 41 4.91 -13.07 14.78
CA CYS A 41 3.72 -12.93 15.62
C CYS A 41 3.94 -11.90 16.73
N ARG A 42 5.04 -12.00 17.48
CA ARG A 42 5.40 -11.05 18.54
C ARG A 42 5.53 -9.63 18.00
N TRP A 43 6.19 -9.47 16.87
CA TRP A 43 6.33 -8.15 16.25
C TRP A 43 5.00 -7.58 15.76
N MET A 44 4.17 -8.39 15.08
CA MET A 44 2.84 -7.95 14.64
C MET A 44 1.90 -7.65 15.81
N ASN A 45 2.02 -8.40 16.91
CA ASN A 45 1.31 -8.12 18.15
C ASN A 45 1.74 -6.78 18.75
N GLN A 46 3.05 -6.52 18.85
CA GLN A 46 3.57 -5.22 19.30
C GLN A 46 3.00 -4.07 18.47
N GLN A 47 2.92 -4.26 17.15
CA GLN A 47 2.36 -3.24 16.25
C GLN A 47 0.84 -3.04 16.43
N ALA A 48 0.08 -4.12 16.66
CA ALA A 48 -1.39 -4.07 16.69
C ALA A 48 -1.96 -3.75 18.07
N TYR A 49 -1.42 -4.37 19.12
CA TYR A 49 -1.88 -4.31 20.51
C TYR A 49 -0.99 -3.44 21.41
N GLY A 50 0.22 -3.08 20.96
CA GLY A 50 1.20 -2.35 21.77
C GLY A 50 2.04 -3.24 22.69
N ASP A 51 1.81 -4.55 22.64
CA ASP A 51 2.46 -5.57 23.48
C ASP A 51 2.80 -6.80 22.61
N PRO A 52 3.99 -7.41 22.72
CA PRO A 52 4.34 -8.59 21.94
C PRO A 52 3.57 -9.86 22.33
N ASP A 53 3.09 -9.94 23.58
CA ASP A 53 2.32 -11.04 24.14
C ASP A 53 0.98 -10.55 24.71
N PRO A 54 0.03 -10.20 23.82
CA PRO A 54 -1.20 -9.54 24.21
C PRO A 54 -2.13 -10.52 24.93
N SER A 55 -2.63 -10.09 26.09
CA SER A 55 -3.69 -10.81 26.81
C SER A 55 -4.99 -10.88 26.00
N GLU A 56 -5.85 -11.87 26.29
CA GLU A 56 -7.11 -12.10 25.57
C GLU A 56 -8.10 -10.92 25.64
N VAL A 57 -7.99 -10.11 26.69
CA VAL A 57 -8.82 -8.92 26.89
C VAL A 57 -8.35 -7.73 26.08
N MET A 58 -7.08 -7.71 25.65
CA MET A 58 -6.53 -6.60 24.87
C MET A 58 -7.18 -6.52 23.48
N ARG A 59 -7.17 -5.32 22.92
CA ARG A 59 -7.78 -5.02 21.62
C ARG A 59 -6.75 -4.42 20.66
N PRO A 60 -6.74 -4.82 19.38
CA PRO A 60 -5.75 -4.35 18.41
C PRO A 60 -6.14 -2.96 17.87
N VAL A 61 -5.90 -1.93 18.67
CA VAL A 61 -6.32 -0.55 18.38
C VAL A 61 -5.27 0.30 17.67
N HIS A 62 -4.00 -0.14 17.64
CA HIS A 62 -2.89 0.69 17.18
C HIS A 62 -2.63 0.62 15.68
N ARG A 63 -2.80 -0.56 15.07
CA ARG A 63 -2.55 -0.80 13.64
C ARG A 63 -3.68 -1.61 13.02
N ARG A 64 -3.95 -1.34 11.73
CA ARG A 64 -4.93 -2.06 10.94
C ARG A 64 -4.35 -3.29 10.24
N SER A 65 -5.20 -4.27 9.94
CA SER A 65 -4.87 -5.50 9.22
C SER A 65 -4.20 -5.23 7.88
N ASN A 66 -4.66 -4.22 7.11
CA ASN A 66 -4.05 -3.89 5.82
C ASN A 66 -2.58 -3.46 5.96
N THR A 67 -2.23 -2.77 7.05
CA THR A 67 -0.84 -2.41 7.33
C THR A 67 -0.02 -3.65 7.69
N LEU A 68 -0.56 -4.54 8.52
CA LEU A 68 0.10 -5.81 8.85
C LEU A 68 0.30 -6.71 7.62
N GLU A 69 -0.67 -6.73 6.70
CA GLU A 69 -0.56 -7.43 5.41
C GLU A 69 0.55 -6.83 4.53
N PHE A 70 0.68 -5.51 4.50
CA PHE A 70 1.81 -4.84 3.84
C PHE A 70 3.14 -5.25 4.48
N SER A 71 3.24 -5.21 5.81
CA SER A 71 4.45 -5.61 6.53
C SER A 71 4.84 -7.06 6.27
N LYS A 72 3.85 -7.97 6.30
CA LYS A 72 4.00 -9.37 5.94
C LYS A 72 4.53 -9.53 4.52
N LYS A 73 3.95 -8.82 3.54
CA LYS A 73 4.38 -8.85 2.13
C LYS A 73 5.81 -8.33 1.97
N ALA A 74 6.14 -7.23 2.66
CA ALA A 74 7.46 -6.63 2.63
C ALA A 74 8.52 -7.63 3.13
N ILE A 75 8.31 -8.22 4.30
CA ILE A 75 9.24 -9.21 4.88
C ILE A 75 9.32 -10.46 3.99
N SER A 76 8.18 -10.96 3.50
CA SER A 76 8.15 -12.14 2.61
C SER A 76 8.99 -11.97 1.36
N SER A 77 9.14 -10.75 0.83
CA SER A 77 9.93 -10.50 -0.38
C SER A 77 11.43 -10.75 -0.21
N PHE A 78 11.92 -10.75 1.03
CA PHE A 78 13.33 -11.00 1.36
C PHE A 78 13.57 -12.45 1.80
N MET A 79 12.52 -13.24 2.06
CA MET A 79 12.69 -14.60 2.57
C MET A 79 13.29 -15.51 1.48
N PRO A 80 14.40 -16.23 1.76
CA PRO A 80 15.06 -17.07 0.75
C PRO A 80 14.15 -18.12 0.11
N ARG A 81 13.16 -18.63 0.87
CA ARG A 81 12.22 -19.67 0.41
C ARG A 81 10.84 -19.11 0.08
N ILE A 82 10.78 -18.05 -0.72
CA ILE A 82 9.57 -17.22 -0.91
C ILE A 82 8.29 -18.02 -1.24
N ASN A 83 8.39 -19.05 -2.08
CA ASN A 83 7.26 -19.85 -2.56
C ASN A 83 6.91 -21.04 -1.64
N SER A 84 7.80 -21.43 -0.73
CA SER A 84 7.58 -22.57 0.15
C SER A 84 6.66 -22.18 1.31
N THR A 85 5.58 -22.94 1.51
CA THR A 85 4.77 -22.83 2.73
C THR A 85 5.61 -23.20 3.95
N TRP A 86 5.30 -22.59 5.09
CA TRP A 86 5.94 -22.93 6.36
C TRP A 86 5.45 -24.28 6.85
N ASP A 87 6.38 -25.20 7.14
CA ASP A 87 6.11 -26.46 7.80
C ASP A 87 6.54 -26.37 9.28
N PRO A 88 5.60 -26.53 10.24
CA PRO A 88 5.92 -26.48 11.66
C PRO A 88 6.72 -27.69 12.15
N VAL A 89 6.67 -28.84 11.45
CA VAL A 89 7.37 -30.07 11.88
C VAL A 89 8.84 -29.98 11.52
N THR A 90 9.14 -29.62 10.27
CA THR A 90 10.53 -29.49 9.80
C THR A 90 11.15 -28.12 10.06
N VAL A 91 10.35 -27.16 10.57
CA VAL A 91 10.74 -25.76 10.86
C VAL A 91 11.40 -25.12 9.64
N ARG A 92 10.79 -25.34 8.46
CA ARG A 92 11.33 -24.94 7.16
C ARG A 92 10.26 -24.26 6.32
N GLY A 93 10.72 -23.40 5.40
CA GLY A 93 9.88 -22.69 4.45
C GLY A 93 9.87 -21.19 4.71
N ASN A 94 8.85 -20.49 4.20
CA ASN A 94 8.69 -19.06 4.43
C ASN A 94 7.88 -18.79 5.71
N PRO A 95 8.49 -18.24 6.78
CA PRO A 95 7.81 -18.05 8.07
C PRO A 95 6.59 -17.12 7.97
N THR A 96 6.59 -16.19 7.01
CA THR A 96 5.45 -15.30 6.77
C THR A 96 4.22 -16.04 6.24
N ARG A 97 4.38 -17.22 5.63
CA ARG A 97 3.29 -18.05 5.09
C ARG A 97 2.69 -19.01 6.12
N SER A 98 3.13 -18.97 7.36
CA SER A 98 2.61 -19.82 8.44
C SER A 98 1.16 -19.50 8.82
N ASP A 99 0.46 -20.53 9.32
CA ASP A 99 -0.91 -20.37 9.79
C ASP A 99 -1.02 -19.45 11.00
N ALA A 100 -0.01 -19.42 11.88
CA ALA A 100 0.01 -18.54 13.05
C ALA A 100 -0.09 -17.06 12.65
N VAL A 101 0.78 -16.63 11.73
CA VAL A 101 0.79 -15.25 11.20
C VAL A 101 -0.54 -14.94 10.49
N ASN A 102 -1.06 -15.88 9.69
CA ASN A 102 -2.34 -15.70 9.01
C ASN A 102 -3.52 -15.58 10.00
N LYS A 103 -3.55 -16.40 11.06
CA LYS A 103 -4.58 -16.36 12.11
C LYS A 103 -4.53 -15.05 12.87
N LEU A 104 -3.34 -14.50 13.16
CA LEU A 104 -3.18 -13.19 13.80
C LEU A 104 -3.83 -12.09 12.95
N ILE A 105 -3.48 -11.99 11.67
CA ILE A 105 -4.06 -10.97 10.78
C ILE A 105 -5.58 -11.13 10.67
N LYS A 106 -6.09 -12.37 10.58
CA LYS A 106 -7.54 -12.65 10.61
C LYS A 106 -8.19 -12.21 11.91
N LYS A 107 -7.54 -12.41 13.07
CA LYS A 107 -8.02 -11.96 14.39
C LYS A 107 -8.13 -10.44 14.44
N VAL A 108 -7.11 -9.71 13.98
CA VAL A 108 -7.14 -8.24 13.90
C VAL A 108 -8.28 -7.76 12.99
N LYS A 109 -8.42 -8.35 11.80
CA LYS A 109 -9.51 -8.05 10.86
C LYS A 109 -10.89 -8.26 11.49
N LYS A 110 -11.06 -9.31 12.30
CA LYS A 110 -12.31 -9.59 13.03
C LYS A 110 -12.66 -8.48 14.04
N PHE A 111 -11.68 -7.97 14.78
CA PHE A 111 -11.90 -6.84 15.70
C PHE A 111 -12.24 -5.55 14.97
N GLU A 112 -11.61 -5.29 13.82
CA GLU A 112 -11.96 -4.13 13.00
C GLU A 112 -13.41 -4.16 12.51
N VAL A 113 -13.87 -5.33 12.03
CA VAL A 113 -15.27 -5.51 11.58
C VAL A 113 -16.25 -5.27 12.73
N ARG A 114 -15.89 -5.68 13.95
CA ARG A 114 -16.67 -5.44 15.17
C ARG A 114 -16.60 -4.00 15.70
N ARG A 115 -15.82 -3.13 15.04
CA ARG A 115 -15.53 -1.74 15.48
C ARG A 115 -14.80 -1.66 16.83
N GLU A 116 -14.14 -2.75 17.22
CA GLU A 116 -13.30 -2.85 18.42
C GLU A 116 -11.79 -2.74 18.09
N GLY A 117 -11.43 -2.70 16.82
CA GLY A 117 -10.06 -2.54 16.33
C GLY A 117 -9.71 -1.09 15.96
N SER A 118 -8.54 -0.90 15.36
CA SER A 118 -8.07 0.40 14.87
C SER A 118 -9.08 1.07 13.92
N LYS A 119 -9.39 2.36 14.17
CA LYS A 119 -10.33 3.16 13.37
C LYS A 119 -9.88 3.29 11.91
N SER A 120 -10.86 3.35 11.00
CA SER A 120 -10.60 3.63 9.60
C SER A 120 -10.21 5.09 9.38
N LYS A 121 -9.12 5.29 8.62
CA LYS A 121 -8.69 6.61 8.11
C LYS A 121 -8.99 6.77 6.62
N ALA A 122 -9.86 5.94 6.05
CA ALA A 122 -10.27 6.04 4.66
C ALA A 122 -10.97 7.39 4.44
N ARG A 123 -10.55 8.13 3.40
CA ARG A 123 -11.27 9.34 3.00
C ARG A 123 -12.63 8.92 2.45
N ARG A 124 -13.69 9.66 2.83
CA ARG A 124 -15.00 9.48 2.18
C ARG A 124 -14.92 9.89 0.72
N ALA A 125 -15.84 9.39 -0.08
CA ALA A 125 -16.02 9.89 -1.44
C ALA A 125 -16.37 11.38 -1.38
N SER A 126 -15.90 12.15 -2.36
CA SER A 126 -16.35 13.52 -2.56
C SER A 126 -17.82 13.52 -2.92
N GLU A 127 -18.58 14.41 -2.31
CA GLU A 127 -19.97 14.62 -2.68
C GLU A 127 -20.04 15.47 -3.97
N ILE A 128 -21.15 15.37 -4.70
CA ILE A 128 -21.29 16.04 -6.00
C ILE A 128 -21.11 17.56 -5.86
N GLU A 129 -21.60 18.16 -4.78
CA GLU A 129 -21.46 19.59 -4.51
C GLU A 129 -20.00 20.01 -4.32
N GLU A 130 -19.24 19.24 -3.54
CA GLU A 130 -17.81 19.48 -3.32
C GLU A 130 -17.02 19.34 -4.63
N PHE A 131 -17.39 18.35 -5.44
CA PHE A 131 -16.79 18.17 -6.75
C PHE A 131 -17.10 19.33 -7.69
N MET A 132 -18.35 19.84 -7.70
CA MET A 132 -18.74 21.00 -8.49
C MET A 132 -18.04 22.28 -8.04
N SER A 133 -17.90 22.51 -6.72
CA SER A 133 -17.13 23.63 -6.18
C SER A 133 -15.66 23.55 -6.61
N LEU A 134 -15.07 22.35 -6.62
CA LEU A 134 -13.71 22.14 -7.10
C LEU A 134 -13.58 22.47 -8.59
N LEU A 135 -14.53 22.05 -9.43
CA LEU A 135 -14.52 22.36 -10.87
C LEU A 135 -14.63 23.87 -11.14
N LEU A 136 -15.50 24.57 -10.40
CA LEU A 136 -15.63 26.02 -10.50
C LEU A 136 -14.35 26.74 -10.07
N LEU A 137 -13.70 26.28 -9.00
CA LEU A 137 -12.41 26.80 -8.54
C LEU A 137 -11.33 26.64 -9.61
N VAL A 138 -11.21 25.44 -10.20
CA VAL A 138 -10.24 25.16 -11.27
C VAL A 138 -10.52 26.05 -12.48
N ARG A 139 -11.78 26.17 -12.92
CA ARG A 139 -12.13 27.05 -14.05
C ARG A 139 -11.80 28.52 -13.78
N ALA A 140 -12.05 29.00 -12.56
CA ALA A 140 -11.75 30.37 -12.16
C ALA A 140 -10.25 30.65 -12.00
N HIS A 141 -9.44 29.62 -11.71
CA HIS A 141 -7.98 29.70 -11.72
C HIS A 141 -7.45 29.72 -13.15
N TRP A 142 -7.98 28.88 -14.03
CA TRP A 142 -7.59 28.84 -15.44
C TRP A 142 -7.96 30.10 -16.21
N GLY A 143 -9.07 30.78 -15.87
CA GLY A 143 -9.41 32.08 -16.44
C GLY A 143 -8.52 33.24 -15.98
N ARG A 144 -7.58 33.02 -15.05
CA ARG A 144 -6.59 34.03 -14.60
C ARG A 144 -5.20 33.79 -15.19
N ASP A 145 -4.84 32.54 -15.52
CA ASP A 145 -3.51 32.15 -16.03
C ASP A 145 -3.55 31.88 -17.55
N ASP A 146 -4.08 32.82 -18.32
CA ASP A 146 -4.43 32.66 -19.74
C ASP A 146 -3.23 32.73 -20.72
N THR A 147 -2.01 32.32 -20.31
CA THR A 147 -0.80 32.49 -21.16
C THR A 147 0.01 31.25 -21.49
N ALA A 148 -0.28 30.04 -20.97
CA ALA A 148 0.64 28.91 -21.19
C ALA A 148 0.15 27.76 -22.08
N TYR A 149 -1.15 27.51 -22.24
CA TYR A 149 -1.63 26.26 -22.88
C TYR A 149 -2.61 26.42 -24.06
N MET A 150 -2.87 27.64 -24.52
CA MET A 150 -3.71 27.90 -25.70
C MET A 150 -3.02 27.64 -27.06
N VAL A 151 -1.80 27.07 -27.07
CA VAL A 151 -1.09 26.73 -28.31
C VAL A 151 -1.38 25.27 -28.76
N GLY A 152 -1.73 24.36 -27.85
CA GLY A 152 -1.83 22.92 -28.19
C GLY A 152 -3.18 22.45 -28.76
N ILE A 153 -4.30 23.04 -28.34
CA ILE A 153 -5.64 22.57 -28.74
C ILE A 153 -6.19 23.34 -29.96
N ARG A 154 -5.72 24.57 -30.17
CA ARG A 154 -6.14 25.40 -31.31
C ARG A 154 -5.66 24.83 -32.66
N GLN A 155 -4.53 24.12 -32.67
CA GLN A 155 -3.96 23.56 -33.89
C GLN A 155 -4.77 22.34 -34.39
N LEU A 156 -5.29 21.50 -33.48
CA LEU A 156 -6.09 20.32 -33.84
C LEU A 156 -7.51 20.67 -34.32
N PHE A 157 -8.11 21.77 -33.83
CA PHE A 157 -9.44 22.20 -34.28
C PHE A 157 -9.42 22.95 -35.62
N THR A 158 -8.29 23.55 -36.00
CA THR A 158 -8.19 24.27 -37.29
C THR A 158 -8.07 23.27 -38.45
N GLU A 159 -7.39 22.14 -38.27
CA GLU A 159 -7.27 21.11 -39.31
C GLU A 159 -8.59 20.36 -39.58
N TYR A 160 -9.42 20.13 -38.55
CA TYR A 160 -10.72 19.47 -38.74
C TYR A 160 -11.79 20.37 -39.39
N SER A 161 -11.67 21.70 -39.25
CA SER A 161 -12.64 22.66 -39.83
C SER A 161 -12.44 22.90 -41.32
N VAL A 162 -11.23 22.70 -41.84
CA VAL A 162 -10.92 22.87 -43.28
C VAL A 162 -11.44 21.67 -44.09
N PHE A 163 -11.42 20.46 -43.52
CA PHE A 163 -11.89 19.24 -44.20
C PHE A 163 -13.42 19.12 -44.32
N LEU A 164 -14.20 19.84 -43.51
CA LEU A 164 -15.67 19.73 -43.47
C LEU A 164 -16.41 20.81 -44.27
N ASN A 165 -15.72 21.81 -44.82
CA ASN A 165 -16.35 22.94 -45.54
C ASN A 165 -15.89 23.06 -47.01
N ALA A 166 -15.38 21.99 -47.63
CA ALA A 166 -15.14 21.99 -49.07
C ALA A 166 -16.51 21.94 -49.81
N PRO A 167 -16.83 22.93 -50.66
CA PRO A 167 -18.09 22.94 -51.38
C PRO A 167 -18.14 21.84 -52.46
N LEU A 168 -19.24 21.09 -52.46
CA LEU A 168 -19.65 20.22 -53.55
C LEU A 168 -20.15 21.07 -54.74
N SER A 169 -19.25 21.57 -55.57
CA SER A 169 -19.58 21.93 -56.95
C SER A 169 -18.35 21.77 -57.83
N ASP A 170 -18.29 20.65 -58.55
CA ASP A 170 -18.10 20.60 -60.00
C ASP A 170 -17.97 19.14 -60.41
N ALA A 171 -19.12 18.48 -60.50
CA ALA A 171 -19.32 17.41 -61.46
C ALA A 171 -19.98 18.05 -62.68
N VAL A 172 -19.35 18.00 -63.85
CA VAL A 172 -19.95 17.75 -65.18
C VAL A 172 -18.86 17.91 -66.26
N VAL A 173 -18.61 16.77 -66.93
CA VAL A 173 -17.86 16.45 -68.17
C VAL A 173 -16.35 16.65 -68.20
#